data_AF-A0A495A1K8-F1
#
_entry.id   AF-A0A495A1K8-F1
#
_cell.length_a   1.000
_cell.length_b   1.000
_cell.length_c   1.000
_cell.angle_alpha   90.00
_cell.angle_beta   90.00
_cell.angle_gamma   90.00
#
_symmetry.space_group_name_H-M   'P 1'
#
loop_
_entity.id
_entity.type
_entity.pdbx_description
1 polymer ?
#
loop_
_entity_poly.entity_id
_entity_poly.type
_entity_poly.pdbx_seq_one_letter_code
_entity_poly.pdbx_strand_id
1 'polypeptide(L)'
;MEQTHPPEELVSPHPPSAPTRAWHAVALVLALLLVLVLAAGAWARWRPLPDDDAARLRARATVASVRSDLHSASRWLTDDALDRQLDALGPAASPAQQRRLDERGTAPPSPGSLSEAADALGRDAVTAPDGDLAATAGAVAASWWAADQAAAGTVPDPDESARPDEDGAAAGSSSCTAEVLAALRALDRSGFVAEAASARRDALDRDATKTVDAVAHSSHRVLEDSRVVPLLRCEPRPAAARHDLPAGFEEHPARSVGTAQREAGEAVVRALPAASSEEREWLVGALRDAARSAQALDPQEPVAALPGRP
;
A
#
# COMPACT_ATOMS: atom_id res chain seq x y z
N MET A 1 -85.76 78.73 -14.82
CA MET A 1 -84.52 79.11 -15.54
C MET A 1 -83.55 79.58 -14.48
N GLU A 2 -82.40 79.00 -14.21
CA GLU A 2 -81.65 77.90 -14.82
C GLU A 2 -80.60 77.49 -13.77
N GLN A 3 -80.22 76.22 -13.75
CA GLN A 3 -79.10 75.67 -12.97
C GLN A 3 -77.76 76.28 -13.44
N THR A 4 -76.72 76.26 -12.59
CA THR A 4 -75.48 75.47 -12.80
C THR A 4 -74.33 75.91 -11.85
N HIS A 5 -73.90 74.99 -10.98
CA HIS A 5 -72.48 74.82 -10.57
C HIS A 5 -71.69 74.25 -11.77
N PRO A 6 -70.35 74.41 -11.92
CA PRO A 6 -69.31 73.63 -11.18
C PRO A 6 -67.88 74.33 -11.13
N PRO A 7 -66.70 73.65 -11.06
CA PRO A 7 -66.12 73.01 -9.86
C PRO A 7 -64.56 73.15 -9.70
N GLU A 8 -63.98 72.40 -8.72
CA GLU A 8 -62.60 71.79 -8.67
C GLU A 8 -61.35 72.72 -8.61
N GLU A 9 -60.19 72.38 -8.03
CA GLU A 9 -59.62 71.17 -7.42
C GLU A 9 -58.39 71.60 -6.57
N LEU A 10 -58.23 71.04 -5.37
CA LEU A 10 -57.02 71.16 -4.56
C LEU A 10 -56.04 70.04 -4.94
N VAL A 11 -54.94 70.38 -5.63
CA VAL A 11 -53.82 69.46 -5.84
C VAL A 11 -52.73 69.75 -4.81
N SER A 12 -52.49 68.80 -3.91
CA SER A 12 -51.34 68.73 -3.01
C SER A 12 -50.50 67.49 -3.30
N PRO A 13 -49.19 67.51 -2.97
CA PRO A 13 -48.16 66.73 -3.65
C PRO A 13 -48.01 65.31 -3.09
N HIS A 14 -47.71 64.35 -3.96
CA HIS A 14 -47.22 63.02 -3.59
C HIS A 14 -45.74 63.09 -3.15
N PRO A 15 -45.35 62.50 -2.00
CA PRO A 15 -43.95 62.23 -1.70
C PRO A 15 -43.48 60.92 -2.37
N PRO A 16 -42.23 60.82 -2.84
CA PRO A 16 -41.68 59.59 -3.39
C PRO A 16 -41.38 58.57 -2.27
N SER A 17 -41.85 57.35 -2.46
CA SER A 17 -41.64 56.20 -1.58
C SER A 17 -40.21 55.64 -1.69
N ALA A 18 -39.59 55.35 -0.55
CA ALA A 18 -38.25 54.78 -0.42
C ALA A 18 -38.21 53.25 -0.73
N PRO A 19 -37.06 52.69 -1.16
CA PRO A 19 -36.95 51.34 -1.72
C PRO A 19 -36.75 50.28 -0.61
N THR A 20 -37.80 49.91 0.11
CA THR A 20 -37.75 48.85 1.13
C THR A 20 -37.53 47.45 0.54
N ARG A 21 -37.81 47.24 -0.75
CA ARG A 21 -37.75 45.91 -1.39
C ARG A 21 -36.34 45.36 -1.62
N ALA A 22 -35.34 46.21 -1.86
CA ALA A 22 -33.98 45.75 -2.17
C ALA A 22 -33.29 45.08 -0.97
N TRP A 23 -33.54 45.60 0.24
CA TRP A 23 -32.95 45.09 1.48
C TRP A 23 -33.48 43.70 1.86
N HIS A 24 -34.76 43.46 1.61
CA HIS A 24 -35.40 42.17 1.87
C HIS A 24 -34.85 41.07 0.95
N ALA A 25 -34.56 41.40 -0.32
CA ALA A 25 -33.96 40.46 -1.26
C ALA A 25 -32.54 40.06 -0.85
N VAL A 26 -31.71 41.02 -0.43
CA VAL A 26 -30.34 40.75 0.05
C VAL A 26 -30.34 39.90 1.32
N ALA A 27 -31.23 40.22 2.27
CA ALA A 27 -31.38 39.43 3.50
C ALA A 27 -31.82 37.98 3.20
N LEU A 28 -32.74 37.78 2.25
CA LEU A 28 -33.16 36.45 1.80
C LEU A 28 -32.02 35.66 1.17
N VAL A 29 -31.22 36.28 0.30
CA VAL A 29 -30.07 35.62 -0.34
C VAL A 29 -29.02 35.22 0.69
N LEU A 30 -28.70 36.10 1.65
CA LEU A 30 -27.76 35.78 2.73
C LEU A 30 -28.26 34.66 3.65
N ALA A 31 -29.55 34.67 4.00
CA ALA A 31 -30.15 33.59 4.78
C ALA A 31 -30.10 32.25 4.02
N LEU A 32 -30.36 32.26 2.72
CA LEU A 32 -30.32 31.07 1.89
C LEU A 32 -28.89 30.52 1.73
N LEU A 33 -27.90 31.40 1.57
CA LEU A 33 -26.48 31.02 1.57
C LEU A 33 -26.04 30.43 2.93
N LEU A 34 -26.47 31.03 4.04
CA LEU A 34 -26.17 30.52 5.38
C LEU A 34 -26.77 29.12 5.58
N VAL A 35 -28.02 28.92 5.17
CA VAL A 35 -28.68 27.60 5.21
C VAL A 35 -27.95 26.59 4.33
N LEU A 36 -27.51 26.97 3.13
CA LEU A 36 -26.71 26.11 2.26
C LEU A 36 -25.36 25.74 2.89
N VAL A 37 -24.66 26.67 3.53
CA VAL A 37 -23.40 26.39 4.24
C VAL A 37 -23.62 25.48 5.45
N LEU A 38 -24.67 25.72 6.23
CA LEU A 38 -25.03 24.87 7.38
C LEU A 38 -25.48 23.48 6.93
N ALA A 39 -26.25 23.39 5.85
CA ALA A 39 -26.67 22.12 5.26
C ALA A 39 -25.47 21.36 4.67
N ALA A 40 -24.55 22.05 3.98
CA ALA A 40 -23.31 21.45 3.49
C ALA A 40 -22.41 20.98 4.63
N GLY A 41 -22.28 21.76 5.71
CA GLY A 41 -21.52 21.39 6.90
C GLY A 41 -22.16 20.23 7.68
N ALA A 42 -23.49 20.20 7.77
CA ALA A 42 -24.23 19.08 8.33
C ALA A 42 -24.07 17.84 7.45
N TRP A 43 -24.25 17.95 6.14
CA TRP A 43 -24.10 16.85 5.19
C TRP A 43 -22.68 16.26 5.18
N ALA A 44 -21.66 17.11 5.24
CA ALA A 44 -20.27 16.68 5.42
C ALA A 44 -20.05 15.89 6.72
N ARG A 45 -20.84 16.15 7.77
CA ARG A 45 -20.82 15.42 9.04
C ARG A 45 -21.42 14.01 8.93
N TRP A 46 -22.33 13.80 7.98
CA TRP A 46 -23.04 12.52 7.76
C TRP A 46 -22.40 11.63 6.69
N ARG A 47 -21.38 12.13 5.96
CA ARG A 47 -20.73 11.33 4.93
C ARG A 47 -19.99 10.15 5.58
N PRO A 48 -20.22 8.90 5.13
CA PRO A 48 -19.43 7.76 5.58
C PRO A 48 -17.97 7.97 5.18
N LEU A 49 -17.05 7.51 6.05
CA LEU A 49 -15.63 7.48 5.72
C LEU A 49 -15.44 6.57 4.50
N PRO A 50 -14.84 7.03 3.39
CA PRO A 50 -14.51 6.17 2.26
C PRO A 50 -13.64 5.00 2.73
N ASP A 51 -13.81 3.82 2.13
CA ASP A 51 -13.06 2.64 2.56
C ASP A 51 -11.56 2.79 2.28
N ASP A 52 -11.18 3.53 1.23
CA ASP A 52 -9.80 3.91 0.94
C ASP A 52 -9.18 4.75 2.06
N ASP A 53 -9.92 5.76 2.54
CA ASP A 53 -9.47 6.60 3.66
C ASP A 53 -9.37 5.78 4.94
N ALA A 54 -10.31 4.86 5.18
CA ALA A 54 -10.28 3.98 6.35
C ALA A 54 -9.07 3.04 6.30
N ALA A 55 -8.80 2.40 5.17
CA ALA A 55 -7.66 1.51 4.98
C ALA A 55 -6.33 2.26 5.12
N ARG A 56 -6.19 3.43 4.48
CA ARG A 56 -5.01 4.29 4.61
C ARG A 56 -4.75 4.69 6.06
N LEU A 57 -5.80 5.11 6.78
CA LEU A 57 -5.66 5.55 8.16
C LEU A 57 -5.36 4.38 9.12
N ARG A 58 -5.85 3.16 8.84
CA ARG A 58 -5.44 1.95 9.57
C ARG A 58 -3.98 1.63 9.36
N ALA A 59 -3.52 1.59 8.10
CA ALA A 59 -2.12 1.37 7.79
C ALA A 59 -1.21 2.39 8.49
N ARG A 60 -1.61 3.67 8.47
CA ARG A 60 -0.90 4.74 9.19
C ARG A 60 -0.90 4.53 10.71
N ALA A 61 -2.01 4.07 11.28
CA ALA A 61 -2.09 3.77 12.71
C ALA A 61 -1.15 2.62 13.10
N THR A 62 -1.01 1.59 12.24
CA THR A 62 -0.04 0.50 12.44
C THR A 62 1.40 1.02 12.43
N VAL A 63 1.78 1.91 11.52
CA VAL A 63 3.12 2.53 11.52
C VAL A 63 3.35 3.38 12.78
N ALA A 64 2.33 4.12 13.20
CA ALA A 64 2.40 4.93 14.42
C ALA A 64 2.52 4.07 15.69
N SER A 65 1.83 2.92 15.76
CA SER A 65 1.94 2.00 16.90
C SER A 65 3.29 1.28 16.94
N VAL A 66 3.85 0.91 15.79
CA VAL A 66 5.24 0.42 15.73
C VAL A 66 6.18 1.47 16.31
N ARG A 67 6.06 2.74 15.90
CA ARG A 67 6.90 3.82 16.45
C ARG A 67 6.79 3.97 17.98
N SER A 68 5.59 3.85 18.55
CA SER A 68 5.38 4.06 19.99
C SER A 68 5.69 2.84 20.86
N ASP A 69 5.26 1.67 20.40
CA ASP A 69 5.15 0.46 21.23
C ASP A 69 6.33 -0.47 20.98
N LEU A 70 6.76 -0.58 19.72
CA LEU A 70 7.95 -1.32 19.32
C LEU A 70 9.07 -0.29 19.18
N HIS A 71 9.73 0.05 20.30
CA HIS A 71 11.02 0.77 20.33
C HIS A 71 12.06 -0.03 19.53
N SER A 72 11.90 -0.03 18.21
CA SER A 72 12.45 -1.05 17.33
C SER A 72 13.94 -0.78 17.17
N ALA A 73 14.69 -1.88 17.09
CA ALA A 73 16.14 -1.92 16.97
C ALA A 73 16.68 -0.79 16.07
N SER A 74 17.15 0.27 16.72
CA SER A 74 17.28 1.62 16.16
C SER A 74 18.22 1.74 14.95
N ARG A 75 19.06 0.74 14.72
CA ARG A 75 20.03 0.74 13.61
C ARG A 75 19.44 0.27 12.28
N TRP A 76 18.46 -0.63 12.29
CA TRP A 76 17.91 -1.23 11.07
C TRP A 76 16.68 -0.48 10.54
N LEU A 77 15.81 -0.02 11.45
CA LEU A 77 14.64 0.79 11.14
C LEU A 77 14.76 2.12 11.90
N THR A 78 15.18 3.16 11.19
CA THR A 78 15.44 4.47 11.78
C THR A 78 14.18 5.32 11.88
N ASP A 79 14.19 6.36 12.72
CA ASP A 79 13.07 7.31 12.81
C ASP A 79 12.79 7.99 11.45
N ASP A 80 13.84 8.33 10.70
CA ASP A 80 13.74 8.86 9.33
C ASP A 80 13.09 7.86 8.35
N ALA A 81 13.27 6.55 8.57
CA ALA A 81 12.57 5.54 7.77
C ALA A 81 11.08 5.52 8.12
N LEU A 82 10.74 5.53 9.40
CA LEU A 82 9.35 5.60 9.87
C LEU A 82 8.65 6.90 9.40
N ASP A 83 9.35 8.04 9.39
CA ASP A 83 8.79 9.31 8.89
C ASP A 83 8.48 9.23 7.40
N ARG A 84 9.40 8.69 6.59
CA ARG A 84 9.14 8.45 5.17
C ARG A 84 7.96 7.50 4.93
N GLN A 85 7.82 6.46 5.75
CA GLN A 85 6.69 5.53 5.66
C GLN A 85 5.35 6.21 6.00
N LEU A 86 5.32 7.03 7.05
CA LEU A 86 4.15 7.84 7.40
C LEU A 86 3.81 8.86 6.32
N ASP A 87 4.80 9.54 5.76
CA ASP A 87 4.59 10.53 4.70
C ASP A 87 4.03 9.88 3.43
N ALA A 88 4.50 8.70 3.05
CA ALA A 88 3.99 7.94 1.91
C ALA A 88 2.54 7.46 2.11
N LEU A 89 2.12 7.19 3.35
CA LEU A 89 0.73 6.87 3.69
C LEU A 89 -0.17 8.11 3.75
N GLY A 90 0.37 9.32 3.53
CA GLY A 90 -0.39 10.56 3.48
C GLY A 90 -0.80 11.08 4.86
N PRO A 91 -1.69 12.09 4.92
CA PRO A 91 -1.95 12.87 6.12
C PRO A 91 -2.61 12.07 7.25
N ALA A 92 -2.37 12.51 8.49
CA ALA A 92 -3.03 11.99 9.66
C ALA A 92 -4.55 12.22 9.63
N ALA A 93 -5.30 11.37 10.33
CA ALA A 93 -6.73 11.51 10.48
C ALA A 93 -7.08 12.85 11.13
N SER A 94 -8.05 13.57 10.56
CA SER A 94 -8.72 14.64 11.28
C SER A 94 -9.50 14.08 12.48
N PRO A 95 -9.80 14.87 13.53
CA PRO A 95 -10.60 14.42 14.67
C PRO A 95 -12.00 13.88 14.31
N ALA A 96 -12.55 14.29 13.16
CA ALA A 96 -13.80 13.74 12.66
C ALA A 96 -13.60 12.33 12.06
N GLN A 97 -12.54 12.14 11.26
CA GLN A 97 -12.21 10.84 10.68
C GLN A 97 -11.84 9.81 11.76
N GLN A 98 -11.06 10.22 12.77
CA GLN A 98 -10.68 9.33 13.87
C GLN A 98 -11.92 8.78 14.61
N ARG A 99 -12.86 9.65 15.00
CA ARG A 99 -14.12 9.21 15.63
C ARG A 99 -14.90 8.21 14.79
N ARG A 100 -14.90 8.36 13.46
CA ARG A 100 -15.57 7.42 12.55
C ARG A 100 -14.84 6.08 12.45
N LEU A 101 -13.51 6.08 12.50
CA LEU A 101 -12.70 4.86 12.59
C LEU A 101 -12.95 4.11 13.90
N ASP A 102 -13.05 4.85 15.00
CA ASP A 102 -13.34 4.30 16.32
C ASP A 102 -14.77 3.70 16.37
N GLU A 103 -15.76 4.40 15.79
CA GLU A 103 -17.15 3.90 15.64
C GLU A 103 -17.23 2.62 14.79
N ARG A 104 -16.33 2.43 13.82
CA ARG A 104 -16.23 1.19 13.04
C ARG A 104 -15.60 0.03 13.82
N GLY A 105 -15.03 0.27 14.99
CA GLY A 105 -14.33 -0.75 15.78
C GLY A 105 -13.05 -1.25 15.12
N THR A 106 -12.43 -0.41 14.29
CA THR A 106 -11.36 -0.82 13.37
C THR A 106 -9.94 -0.44 13.81
N ALA A 107 -9.73 -0.24 15.11
CA ALA A 107 -8.40 -0.06 15.64
C ALA A 107 -7.64 -1.41 15.54
N PRO A 108 -6.52 -1.48 14.80
CA PRO A 108 -5.71 -2.68 14.80
C PRO A 108 -5.15 -2.91 16.21
N PRO A 109 -5.07 -4.17 16.68
CA PRO A 109 -4.40 -4.47 17.94
C PRO A 109 -2.94 -4.00 17.86
N SER A 110 -2.37 -3.59 19.01
CA SER A 110 -0.93 -3.28 19.08
C SER A 110 -0.14 -4.54 18.70
N PRO A 111 0.74 -4.48 17.68
CA PRO A 111 1.51 -5.64 17.26
C PRO A 111 2.55 -6.02 18.32
N GLY A 112 2.73 -7.32 18.56
CA GLY A 112 3.73 -7.83 19.49
C GLY A 112 5.15 -7.91 18.90
N SER A 113 5.29 -7.79 17.57
CA SER A 113 6.58 -7.84 16.85
C SER A 113 6.53 -7.07 15.53
N LEU A 114 7.71 -6.79 14.95
CA LEU A 114 7.81 -6.19 13.60
C LEU A 114 7.24 -7.12 12.52
N SER A 115 7.49 -8.44 12.59
CA SER A 115 6.89 -9.38 11.65
C SER A 115 5.36 -9.43 11.74
N GLU A 116 4.78 -9.34 12.93
CA GLU A 116 3.32 -9.31 13.10
C GLU A 116 2.71 -8.02 12.51
N ALA A 117 3.37 -6.88 12.73
CA ALA A 117 2.99 -5.60 12.15
C ALA A 117 3.08 -5.62 10.61
N ALA A 118 4.15 -6.21 10.08
CA ALA A 118 4.37 -6.39 8.65
C ALA A 118 3.31 -7.30 8.02
N ASP A 119 2.93 -8.38 8.71
CA ASP A 119 1.88 -9.29 8.26
C ASP A 119 0.50 -8.62 8.24
N ALA A 120 0.22 -7.73 9.19
CA ALA A 120 -0.98 -6.91 9.16
C ALA A 120 -1.00 -5.99 7.94
N LEU A 121 0.10 -5.28 7.67
CA LEU A 121 0.20 -4.43 6.47
C LEU A 121 0.19 -5.22 5.16
N GLY A 122 0.74 -6.43 5.15
CA GLY A 122 0.65 -7.34 4.01
C GLY A 122 -0.80 -7.71 3.69
N ARG A 123 -1.60 -8.04 4.71
CA ARG A 123 -3.05 -8.29 4.54
C ARG A 123 -3.82 -7.04 4.09
N ASP A 124 -3.45 -5.87 4.62
CA ASP A 124 -4.01 -4.60 4.17
C ASP A 124 -3.66 -4.35 2.70
N ALA A 125 -2.45 -4.69 2.24
CA ALA A 125 -2.05 -4.55 0.84
C ALA A 125 -2.88 -5.44 -0.10
N VAL A 126 -3.20 -6.67 0.31
CA VAL A 126 -4.05 -7.60 -0.46
C VAL A 126 -5.47 -7.05 -0.65
N THR A 127 -6.03 -6.48 0.42
CA THR A 127 -7.44 -6.04 0.47
C THR A 127 -7.65 -4.56 0.18
N ALA A 128 -6.57 -3.79 -0.01
CA ALA A 128 -6.63 -2.36 -0.28
C ALA A 128 -7.45 -2.09 -1.57
N PRO A 129 -8.49 -1.24 -1.52
CA PRO A 129 -9.26 -0.93 -2.72
C PRO A 129 -8.45 -0.07 -3.70
N ASP A 130 -7.57 0.78 -3.18
CA ASP A 130 -6.63 1.60 -3.93
C ASP A 130 -5.29 0.86 -4.18
N GLY A 131 -4.83 0.88 -5.43
CA GLY A 131 -3.59 0.20 -5.84
C GLY A 131 -2.31 0.85 -5.33
N ASP A 132 -2.28 2.18 -5.18
CA ASP A 132 -1.12 2.89 -4.64
C ASP A 132 -0.97 2.66 -3.14
N LEU A 133 -2.09 2.54 -2.42
CA LEU A 133 -2.11 2.10 -1.03
C LEU A 133 -1.62 0.66 -0.90
N ALA A 134 -2.05 -0.24 -1.79
CA ALA A 134 -1.55 -1.63 -1.82
C ALA A 134 -0.02 -1.67 -1.96
N ALA A 135 0.53 -0.91 -2.91
CA ALA A 135 1.98 -0.81 -3.10
C ALA A 135 2.71 -0.22 -1.90
N THR A 136 2.15 0.85 -1.31
CA THR A 136 2.76 1.51 -0.15
C THR A 136 2.75 0.60 1.07
N ALA A 137 1.61 -0.01 1.40
CA ALA A 137 1.51 -0.97 2.50
C ALA A 137 2.43 -2.17 2.28
N GLY A 138 2.50 -2.71 1.06
CA GLY A 138 3.42 -3.78 0.69
C GLY A 138 4.89 -3.39 0.87
N ALA A 139 5.29 -2.19 0.44
CA ALA A 139 6.65 -1.68 0.60
C ALA A 139 7.04 -1.51 2.09
N VAL A 140 6.13 -0.99 2.91
CA VAL A 140 6.34 -0.86 4.36
C VAL A 140 6.47 -2.25 5.00
N ALA A 141 5.58 -3.19 4.66
CA ALA A 141 5.66 -4.57 5.14
C ALA A 141 7.00 -5.23 4.75
N ALA A 142 7.46 -5.05 3.51
CA ALA A 142 8.76 -5.53 3.05
C ALA A 142 9.93 -4.97 3.85
N SER A 143 9.92 -3.66 4.11
CA SER A 143 10.92 -3.00 4.96
C SER A 143 10.97 -3.62 6.36
N TRP A 144 9.81 -3.89 6.95
CA TRP A 144 9.73 -4.45 8.30
C TRP A 144 10.06 -5.94 8.36
N TRP A 145 9.68 -6.75 7.37
CA TRP A 145 10.12 -8.15 7.30
C TRP A 145 11.65 -8.26 7.17
N ALA A 146 12.27 -7.37 6.38
CA ALA A 146 13.73 -7.28 6.29
C ALA A 146 14.35 -6.80 7.62
N ALA A 147 13.81 -5.76 8.26
CA ALA A 147 14.32 -5.28 9.54
C ALA A 147 14.22 -6.33 10.65
N ASP A 148 13.12 -7.07 10.71
CA ASP A 148 12.90 -8.19 11.64
C ASP A 148 13.93 -9.31 11.39
N GLN A 149 14.14 -9.69 10.13
CA GLN A 149 15.17 -10.64 9.71
C GLN A 149 16.58 -10.21 10.13
N ALA A 150 16.90 -8.92 9.98
CA ALA A 150 18.20 -8.36 10.39
C ALA A 150 18.39 -8.29 11.92
N ALA A 151 17.30 -8.18 12.67
CA ALA A 151 17.30 -8.16 14.13
C ALA A 151 17.38 -9.57 14.73
N ALA A 152 16.67 -10.53 14.13
CA ALA A 152 16.63 -11.91 14.58
C ALA A 152 17.97 -12.64 14.37
N GLY A 153 18.68 -12.32 13.28
CA GLY A 153 19.86 -13.08 12.86
C GLY A 153 19.55 -14.55 12.56
N THR A 154 18.27 -14.89 12.40
CA THR A 154 17.75 -16.26 12.29
C THR A 154 17.46 -16.59 10.84
N VAL A 155 18.04 -17.66 10.30
CA VAL A 155 17.81 -18.13 8.92
C VAL A 155 16.32 -18.43 8.68
N PRO A 156 15.73 -18.07 7.52
CA PRO A 156 14.37 -18.47 7.18
C PRO A 156 14.23 -20.00 7.21
N ASP A 157 13.26 -20.51 7.98
CA ASP A 157 12.88 -21.92 7.92
C ASP A 157 12.00 -22.15 6.68
N PRO A 158 12.40 -23.02 5.74
CA PRO A 158 11.58 -23.32 4.56
C PRO A 158 10.20 -23.91 4.91
N ASP A 159 10.05 -24.55 6.07
CA ASP A 159 8.78 -25.18 6.49
C ASP A 159 7.81 -24.21 7.20
N GLU A 160 8.28 -23.06 7.71
CA GLU A 160 7.40 -22.08 8.37
C GLU A 160 6.64 -21.19 7.37
N SER A 161 7.02 -21.25 6.08
CA SER A 161 6.47 -20.41 5.01
C SER A 161 5.35 -21.06 4.20
N ALA A 162 4.79 -22.21 4.65
CA ALA A 162 3.72 -22.88 3.91
C ALA A 162 2.81 -23.75 4.80
N ARG A 163 1.72 -23.18 5.31
CA ARG A 163 0.44 -23.90 5.22
C ARG A 163 -0.31 -23.36 4.01
N PRO A 164 -0.50 -24.16 2.96
CA PRO A 164 -1.52 -23.85 1.98
C PRO A 164 -2.88 -24.07 2.66
N ASP A 165 -3.68 -23.02 2.78
CA ASP A 165 -5.11 -23.22 2.95
C ASP A 165 -5.61 -23.82 1.62
N GLU A 166 -5.95 -25.11 1.66
CA GLU A 166 -6.69 -25.78 0.60
C GLU A 166 -8.12 -25.24 0.57
N ASP A 167 -8.30 -24.04 0.03
CA ASP A 167 -9.59 -23.64 -0.51
C ASP A 167 -9.44 -23.53 -2.02
N GLY A 168 -10.15 -24.42 -2.72
CA GLY A 168 -10.27 -24.41 -4.17
C GLY A 168 -10.94 -23.12 -4.65
N ALA A 169 -10.15 -22.06 -4.78
CA ALA A 169 -10.55 -20.83 -5.43
C ALA A 169 -10.59 -21.08 -6.94
N ALA A 170 -11.76 -20.84 -7.54
CA ALA A 170 -11.92 -20.87 -8.98
C ALA A 170 -10.97 -19.84 -9.59
N ALA A 171 -10.09 -20.29 -10.51
CA ALA A 171 -9.14 -19.45 -11.21
C ALA A 171 -9.82 -18.19 -11.75
N GLY A 172 -9.55 -17.04 -11.12
CA GLY A 172 -9.94 -15.74 -11.64
C GLY A 172 -9.28 -15.51 -13.00
N SER A 173 -9.82 -14.56 -13.77
CA SER A 173 -9.20 -14.15 -15.02
C SER A 173 -7.86 -13.47 -14.72
N SER A 174 -6.76 -14.23 -14.81
CA SER A 174 -5.39 -13.73 -14.64
C SER A 174 -5.12 -12.58 -15.62
N SER A 175 -4.62 -11.45 -15.12
CA SER A 175 -4.36 -10.28 -15.94
C SER A 175 -2.90 -10.28 -16.42
N CYS A 176 -2.68 -10.34 -17.73
CA CYS A 176 -1.34 -10.26 -18.32
C CYS A 176 -0.78 -8.82 -18.30
N THR A 177 -0.88 -8.12 -17.17
CA THR A 177 -0.38 -6.74 -17.05
C THR A 177 1.14 -6.71 -17.12
N ALA A 178 1.70 -5.64 -17.68
CA ALA A 178 3.15 -5.53 -17.88
C ALA A 178 3.91 -5.58 -16.56
N GLU A 179 3.33 -5.03 -15.50
CA GLU A 179 3.92 -4.94 -14.17
C GLU A 179 3.94 -6.32 -13.48
N VAL A 180 2.85 -7.09 -13.55
CA VAL A 180 2.79 -8.46 -13.00
C VAL A 180 3.76 -9.38 -13.75
N LEU A 181 3.85 -9.26 -15.08
CA LEU A 181 4.82 -10.03 -15.88
C LEU A 181 6.27 -9.61 -15.57
N ALA A 182 6.53 -8.33 -15.30
CA ALA A 182 7.84 -7.86 -14.87
C ALA A 182 8.22 -8.41 -13.49
N ALA A 183 7.28 -8.48 -12.54
CA ALA A 183 7.51 -9.10 -11.24
C ALA A 183 7.82 -10.59 -11.37
N LEU A 184 7.04 -11.34 -12.16
CA LEU A 184 7.31 -12.76 -12.42
C LEU A 184 8.67 -12.99 -13.08
N ARG A 185 9.07 -12.15 -14.04
CA ARG A 185 10.41 -12.22 -14.65
C ARG A 185 11.51 -11.97 -13.62
N ALA A 186 11.33 -11.02 -12.71
CA ALA A 186 12.31 -10.73 -11.68
C ALA A 186 12.43 -11.88 -10.67
N LEU A 187 11.31 -12.50 -10.28
CA LEU A 187 11.28 -13.70 -9.45
C LEU A 187 11.96 -14.89 -10.15
N ASP A 188 11.62 -15.17 -11.40
CA ASP A 188 12.26 -16.21 -12.23
C ASP A 188 13.78 -16.00 -12.33
N ARG A 189 14.22 -14.77 -12.63
CA ARG A 189 15.64 -14.41 -12.65
C ARG A 189 16.30 -14.64 -11.29
N SER A 190 15.65 -14.28 -10.19
CA SER A 190 16.18 -14.46 -8.84
C SER A 190 16.36 -15.93 -8.48
N GLY A 191 15.43 -16.80 -8.91
CA GLY A 191 15.54 -18.26 -8.78
C GLY A 191 16.70 -18.81 -9.60
N PHE A 192 16.85 -18.36 -10.85
CA PHE A 192 17.98 -18.76 -11.71
C PHE A 192 19.34 -18.39 -11.09
N VAL A 193 19.49 -17.20 -10.51
CA VAL A 193 20.74 -16.79 -9.83
C VAL A 193 20.99 -17.66 -8.59
N ALA A 194 19.95 -18.06 -7.87
CA ALA A 194 20.07 -18.96 -6.73
C ALA A 194 20.46 -20.39 -7.13
N GLU A 195 19.89 -20.92 -8.22
CA GLU A 195 20.32 -22.21 -8.79
C GLU A 195 21.79 -22.18 -9.24
N ALA A 196 22.22 -21.09 -9.87
CA ALA A 196 23.63 -20.93 -10.23
C ALA A 196 24.52 -20.86 -8.98
N ALA A 197 24.08 -20.16 -7.92
CA ALA A 197 24.84 -20.04 -6.68
C ALA A 197 24.92 -21.39 -5.94
N SER A 198 23.86 -22.20 -5.98
CA SER A 198 23.82 -23.53 -5.36
C SER A 198 24.78 -24.52 -6.02
N ALA A 199 25.18 -24.28 -7.28
CA ALA A 199 26.25 -25.03 -7.94
C ALA A 199 27.66 -24.68 -7.42
N ARG A 200 27.81 -23.58 -6.67
CA ARG A 200 29.08 -23.08 -6.13
C ARG A 200 29.12 -23.16 -4.60
N ARG A 201 28.66 -24.27 -4.03
CA ARG A 201 28.55 -24.46 -2.56
C ARG A 201 29.85 -24.20 -1.81
N ASP A 202 30.99 -24.50 -2.40
CA ASP A 202 32.30 -24.27 -1.78
C ASP A 202 32.61 -22.77 -1.54
N ALA A 203 31.90 -21.87 -2.23
CA ALA A 203 32.01 -20.43 -2.06
C ALA A 203 30.97 -19.84 -1.08
N LEU A 204 30.16 -20.69 -0.43
CA LEU A 204 29.08 -20.30 0.48
C LEU A 204 29.38 -20.80 1.90
N ASP A 205 29.06 -20.00 2.90
CA ASP A 205 28.93 -20.52 4.26
C ASP A 205 27.64 -21.32 4.42
N ARG A 206 27.48 -21.97 5.58
CA ARG A 206 26.34 -22.87 5.84
C ARG A 206 25.00 -22.15 5.81
N ASP A 207 24.94 -20.94 6.34
CA ASP A 207 23.68 -20.20 6.47
C ASP A 207 23.30 -19.59 5.12
N ALA A 208 24.27 -19.04 4.40
CA ALA A 208 24.11 -18.63 3.01
C ALA A 208 23.67 -19.79 2.10
N THR A 209 24.23 -20.99 2.28
CA THR A 209 23.82 -22.18 1.52
C THR A 209 22.35 -22.50 1.76
N LYS A 210 21.88 -22.50 3.02
CA LYS A 210 20.47 -22.75 3.34
C LYS A 210 19.54 -21.71 2.72
N THR A 211 19.89 -20.43 2.82
CA THR A 211 19.04 -19.37 2.25
C THR A 211 19.03 -19.42 0.72
N VAL A 212 20.16 -19.70 0.06
CA VAL A 212 20.22 -19.88 -1.40
C VAL A 212 19.37 -21.07 -1.84
N ASP A 213 19.47 -22.22 -1.17
CA ASP A 213 18.66 -23.40 -1.47
C ASP A 213 17.16 -23.11 -1.25
N ALA A 214 16.80 -22.38 -0.18
CA ALA A 214 15.42 -21.97 0.10
C ALA A 214 14.86 -21.03 -0.99
N VAL A 215 15.67 -20.09 -1.48
CA VAL A 215 15.29 -19.19 -2.58
C VAL A 215 15.03 -19.97 -3.88
N ALA A 216 15.92 -20.90 -4.24
CA ALA A 216 15.74 -21.73 -5.43
C ALA A 216 14.46 -22.57 -5.32
N HIS A 217 14.21 -23.17 -4.16
CA HIS A 217 13.00 -23.96 -3.92
C HIS A 217 11.72 -23.12 -3.95
N SER A 218 11.69 -21.97 -3.28
CA SER A 218 10.50 -21.09 -3.28
C SER A 218 10.20 -20.56 -4.69
N SER A 219 11.23 -20.21 -5.47
CA SER A 219 11.05 -19.76 -6.85
C SER A 219 10.41 -20.83 -7.73
N HIS A 220 10.86 -22.09 -7.59
CA HIS A 220 10.26 -23.21 -8.31
C HIS A 220 8.79 -23.40 -7.91
N ARG A 221 8.50 -23.40 -6.60
CA ARG A 221 7.13 -23.52 -6.08
C ARG A 221 6.21 -22.41 -6.59
N VAL A 222 6.68 -21.17 -6.65
CA VAL A 222 5.90 -20.03 -7.19
C VAL A 222 5.57 -20.24 -8.66
N LEU A 223 6.52 -20.73 -9.47
CA LEU A 223 6.29 -20.97 -10.89
C LEU A 223 5.35 -22.17 -11.15
N GLU A 224 5.25 -23.10 -10.21
CA GLU A 224 4.32 -24.24 -10.25
C GLU A 224 2.93 -23.94 -9.65
N ASP A 225 2.75 -22.80 -8.97
CA ASP A 225 1.47 -22.41 -8.39
C ASP A 225 0.40 -22.29 -9.47
N SER A 226 -0.73 -22.96 -9.25
CA SER A 226 -1.87 -22.98 -10.18
C SER A 226 -2.39 -21.59 -10.57
N ARG A 227 -2.21 -20.58 -9.71
CA ARG A 227 -2.55 -19.17 -9.94
C ARG A 227 -1.55 -18.47 -10.86
N VAL A 228 -0.29 -18.92 -10.88
CA VAL A 228 0.81 -18.35 -11.68
C VAL A 228 0.92 -19.02 -13.06
N VAL A 229 0.64 -20.32 -13.15
CA VAL A 229 0.73 -21.10 -14.41
C VAL A 229 0.02 -20.43 -15.61
N PRO A 230 -1.17 -19.81 -15.49
CA PRO A 230 -1.79 -19.06 -16.58
C PRO A 230 -0.96 -17.87 -17.05
N LEU A 231 -0.32 -17.14 -16.13
CA LEU A 231 0.49 -15.95 -16.41
C LEU A 231 1.77 -16.28 -17.20
N LEU A 232 2.31 -17.50 -17.04
CA LEU A 232 3.47 -17.97 -17.79
C LEU A 232 3.21 -18.12 -19.31
N ARG A 233 1.94 -18.11 -19.72
CA ARG A 233 1.52 -18.19 -21.14
C ARG A 233 1.31 -16.81 -21.77
N CYS A 234 1.35 -15.74 -21.00
CA CYS A 234 1.23 -14.37 -21.51
C CYS A 234 2.43 -14.00 -22.39
N GLU A 235 2.22 -13.07 -23.32
CA GLU A 235 3.31 -12.45 -24.10
C GLU A 235 3.54 -10.99 -23.63
N PRO A 236 4.79 -10.56 -23.41
CA PRO A 236 6.01 -11.35 -23.51
C PRO A 236 6.12 -12.38 -22.38
N ARG A 237 6.65 -13.57 -22.69
CA ARG A 237 6.83 -14.61 -21.67
C ARG A 237 7.67 -14.09 -20.48
N PRO A 238 7.16 -14.20 -19.24
CA PRO A 238 7.86 -13.69 -18.07
C PRO A 238 9.09 -14.56 -17.75
N ALA A 239 8.93 -15.88 -17.79
CA ALA A 239 10.00 -16.85 -17.56
C ALA A 239 10.88 -17.03 -18.81
N ALA A 240 12.20 -17.07 -18.61
CA ALA A 240 13.17 -17.23 -19.68
C ALA A 240 13.93 -18.56 -19.54
N ALA A 241 14.33 -19.16 -20.67
CA ALA A 241 15.16 -20.36 -20.65
C ALA A 241 16.59 -20.10 -20.12
N ARG A 242 17.01 -18.83 -20.05
CA ARG A 242 18.31 -18.41 -19.54
C ARG A 242 18.25 -16.96 -19.06
N HIS A 243 19.06 -16.64 -18.06
CA HIS A 243 19.36 -15.27 -17.65
C HIS A 243 20.86 -15.04 -17.62
N ASP A 244 21.28 -13.80 -17.86
CA ASP A 244 22.65 -13.40 -17.61
C ASP A 244 22.87 -13.24 -16.10
N LEU A 245 23.96 -13.84 -15.61
CA LEU A 245 24.33 -13.73 -14.20
C LEU A 245 24.77 -12.29 -13.87
N PRO A 246 24.45 -11.79 -12.65
CA PRO A 246 24.89 -10.48 -12.21
C PRO A 246 26.41 -10.31 -12.27
N ALA A 247 26.88 -9.09 -12.50
CA ALA A 247 28.30 -8.77 -12.38
C ALA A 247 28.78 -9.03 -10.95
N GLY A 248 29.97 -9.63 -10.80
CA GLY A 248 30.52 -9.98 -9.49
C GLY A 248 30.00 -11.31 -8.91
N PHE A 249 29.19 -12.06 -9.67
CA PHE A 249 28.65 -13.35 -9.23
C PHE A 249 29.75 -14.38 -8.90
N GLU A 250 30.83 -14.40 -9.67
CA GLU A 250 31.93 -15.34 -9.44
C GLU A 250 32.64 -15.08 -8.11
N GLU A 251 32.73 -13.83 -7.68
CA GLU A 251 33.38 -13.45 -6.42
C GLU A 251 32.42 -13.56 -5.24
N HIS A 252 31.13 -13.22 -5.45
CA HIS A 252 30.14 -13.09 -4.39
C HIS A 252 28.77 -13.68 -4.79
N PRO A 253 28.66 -15.03 -4.89
CA PRO A 253 27.44 -15.68 -5.35
C PRO A 253 26.25 -15.45 -4.40
N ALA A 254 26.43 -15.58 -3.08
CA ALA A 254 25.37 -15.30 -2.10
C ALA A 254 24.86 -13.85 -2.18
N ARG A 255 25.78 -12.87 -2.22
CA ARG A 255 25.41 -11.46 -2.33
C ARG A 255 24.64 -11.17 -3.62
N SER A 256 25.01 -11.85 -4.71
CA SER A 256 24.32 -11.72 -6.01
C SER A 256 22.88 -12.24 -5.95
N VAL A 257 22.64 -13.34 -5.22
CA VAL A 257 21.28 -13.82 -4.93
C VAL A 257 20.52 -12.79 -4.09
N GLY A 258 21.14 -12.25 -3.04
CA GLY A 258 20.52 -11.21 -2.20
C GLY A 258 20.13 -9.95 -2.99
N THR A 259 20.99 -9.53 -3.92
CA THR A 259 20.71 -8.40 -4.84
C THR A 259 19.53 -8.74 -5.77
N ALA A 260 19.52 -9.93 -6.37
CA ALA A 260 18.44 -10.36 -7.25
C ALA A 260 17.09 -10.48 -6.51
N GLN A 261 17.09 -10.93 -5.25
CA GLN A 261 15.91 -10.95 -4.39
C GLN A 261 15.40 -9.53 -4.09
N ARG A 262 16.30 -8.57 -3.88
CA ARG A 262 15.89 -7.17 -3.71
C ARG A 262 15.24 -6.62 -4.97
N GLU A 263 15.84 -6.84 -6.14
CA GLU A 263 15.26 -6.45 -7.43
C GLU A 263 13.88 -7.08 -7.66
N ALA A 264 13.71 -8.36 -7.27
CA ALA A 264 12.43 -9.05 -7.33
C ALA A 264 11.39 -8.41 -6.39
N GLY A 265 11.76 -8.13 -5.13
CA GLY A 265 10.88 -7.45 -4.18
C GLY A 265 10.42 -6.07 -4.68
N GLU A 266 11.32 -5.28 -5.25
CA GLU A 266 10.98 -3.98 -5.84
C GLU A 266 10.04 -4.11 -7.05
N ALA A 267 10.25 -5.13 -7.89
CA ALA A 267 9.37 -5.41 -9.02
C ALA A 267 7.97 -5.84 -8.57
N VAL A 268 7.89 -6.65 -7.50
CA VAL A 268 6.62 -7.04 -6.88
C VAL A 268 5.87 -5.83 -6.32
N VAL A 269 6.55 -4.93 -5.60
CA VAL A 269 5.93 -3.68 -5.10
C VAL A 269 5.35 -2.84 -6.25
N ARG A 270 6.06 -2.75 -7.39
CA ARG A 270 5.56 -2.04 -8.58
C ARG A 270 4.38 -2.74 -9.26
N ALA A 271 4.19 -4.04 -9.04
CA ALA A 271 3.07 -4.80 -9.61
C ALA A 271 1.78 -4.71 -8.79
N LEU A 272 1.87 -4.48 -7.48
CA LEU A 272 0.71 -4.42 -6.57
C LEU A 272 -0.42 -3.48 -7.05
N PRO A 273 -0.16 -2.28 -7.62
CA PRO A 273 -1.24 -1.41 -8.07
C PRO A 273 -2.06 -1.98 -9.23
N ALA A 274 -1.40 -2.72 -10.13
CA ALA A 274 -2.00 -3.30 -11.33
C ALA A 274 -2.60 -4.71 -11.10
N ALA A 275 -2.21 -5.36 -10.00
CA ALA A 275 -2.67 -6.68 -9.63
C ALA A 275 -4.10 -6.67 -9.05
N SER A 276 -4.87 -7.70 -9.39
CA SER A 276 -6.12 -8.06 -8.73
C SER A 276 -5.88 -8.52 -7.28
N SER A 277 -6.93 -8.59 -6.46
CA SER A 277 -6.81 -9.04 -5.06
C SER A 277 -6.27 -10.47 -4.95
N GLU A 278 -6.66 -11.37 -5.85
CA GLU A 278 -6.15 -12.75 -5.94
C GLU A 278 -4.66 -12.76 -6.31
N GLU A 279 -4.25 -11.91 -7.25
CA GLU A 279 -2.83 -11.79 -7.61
C GLU A 279 -1.99 -11.17 -6.49
N ARG A 280 -2.55 -10.18 -5.77
CA ARG A 280 -1.88 -9.55 -4.64
C ARG A 280 -1.59 -10.52 -3.50
N GLU A 281 -2.45 -11.51 -3.28
CA GLU A 281 -2.26 -12.51 -2.22
C GLU A 281 -0.93 -13.24 -2.39
N TRP A 282 -0.69 -13.84 -3.56
CA TRP A 282 0.57 -14.56 -3.80
C TRP A 282 1.75 -13.61 -3.99
N LEU A 283 1.56 -12.42 -4.58
CA LEU A 283 2.61 -11.39 -4.71
C LEU A 283 3.11 -10.92 -3.35
N VAL A 284 2.22 -10.70 -2.37
CA VAL A 284 2.61 -10.31 -1.01
C VAL A 284 3.40 -11.42 -0.31
N GLY A 285 3.03 -12.69 -0.54
CA GLY A 285 3.83 -13.84 -0.10
C GLY A 285 5.25 -13.84 -0.70
N ALA A 286 5.36 -13.65 -2.01
CA ALA A 286 6.65 -13.55 -2.71
C ALA A 286 7.49 -12.35 -2.22
N LEU A 287 6.84 -11.21 -1.93
CA LEU A 287 7.50 -10.02 -1.40
C LEU A 287 8.11 -10.27 -0.01
N ARG A 288 7.38 -10.99 0.86
CA ARG A 288 7.86 -11.40 2.19
C ARG A 288 9.11 -12.27 2.09
N ASP A 289 9.06 -13.30 1.26
CA ASP A 289 10.18 -14.22 1.05
C ASP A 289 11.41 -13.49 0.47
N ALA A 290 11.17 -12.60 -0.51
CA ALA A 290 12.22 -11.83 -1.15
C ALA A 290 12.88 -10.84 -0.19
N ALA A 291 12.10 -10.11 0.62
CA ALA A 291 12.63 -9.15 1.59
C ALA A 291 13.54 -9.82 2.64
N ARG A 292 13.11 -10.96 3.18
CA ARG A 292 13.89 -11.72 4.16
C ARG A 292 15.15 -12.31 3.54
N SER A 293 15.03 -12.96 2.39
CA SER A 293 16.16 -13.59 1.70
C SER A 293 17.20 -12.56 1.24
N ALA A 294 16.74 -11.42 0.72
CA ALA A 294 17.61 -10.30 0.36
C ALA A 294 18.41 -9.81 1.56
N GLN A 295 17.76 -9.59 2.70
CA GLN A 295 18.45 -9.08 3.89
C GLN A 295 19.38 -10.11 4.52
N ALA A 296 19.06 -11.40 4.44
CA ALA A 296 19.94 -12.47 4.94
C ALA A 296 21.22 -12.62 4.10
N LEU A 297 21.13 -12.44 2.78
CA LEU A 297 22.24 -12.69 1.83
C LEU A 297 23.03 -11.44 1.44
N ASP A 298 22.40 -10.27 1.44
CA ASP A 298 23.00 -8.96 1.20
C ASP A 298 22.42 -7.94 2.19
N PRO A 299 22.90 -7.89 3.43
CA PRO A 299 22.31 -7.03 4.46
C PRO A 299 22.46 -5.54 4.14
N GLN A 300 21.39 -4.76 4.27
CA GLN A 300 21.42 -3.29 4.25
C GLN A 300 21.28 -2.70 5.65
N GLU A 301 22.14 -1.74 5.99
CA GLU A 301 22.08 -0.97 7.24
C GLU A 301 22.14 0.55 6.91
N PRO A 302 21.05 1.32 7.10
CA PRO A 302 19.70 0.90 7.49
C PRO A 302 18.96 0.19 6.35
N VAL A 303 17.87 -0.51 6.69
CA VAL A 303 16.98 -1.12 5.70
C VAL A 303 16.25 -0.01 4.93
N ALA A 304 16.02 -0.22 3.64
CA ALA A 304 15.24 0.72 2.82
C ALA A 304 13.81 0.89 3.38
N ALA A 305 13.38 2.15 3.55
CA ALA A 305 12.08 2.46 4.15
C ALA A 305 10.88 2.06 3.26
N LEU A 306 11.04 2.23 1.95
CA LEU A 306 10.00 2.00 0.94
C LEU A 306 10.63 1.36 -0.33
N PRO A 307 11.08 0.10 -0.27
CA PRO A 307 11.68 -0.57 -1.43
C PRO A 307 10.71 -0.55 -2.63
N GLY A 308 11.22 -0.20 -3.81
CA GLY A 308 10.42 -0.15 -5.05
C GLY A 308 9.52 1.08 -5.17
N ARG A 309 9.58 2.04 -4.24
CA ARG A 309 8.89 3.33 -4.30
C ARG A 309 9.90 4.48 -4.30
N PRO A 310 9.63 5.57 -5.03
CA PRO A 310 10.45 6.77 -5.01
C PRO A 310 10.35 7.54 -3.68
#